data_AF-A0A9D1WVV2-F1
#
_entry.id   AF-A0A9D1WVV2-F1
#
_cell.length_a   1.000
_cell.length_b   1.000
_cell.length_c   1.000
_cell.angle_alpha   90.00
_cell.angle_beta   90.00
_cell.angle_gamma   90.00
#
_symmetry.space_group_name_H-M   'P 1'
#
loop_
_entity.id
_entity.type
_entity.pdbx_description
1 polymer ?
#
loop_
_entity_poly.entity_id
_entity_poly.type
_entity_poly.pdbx_seq_one_letter_code
_entity_poly.pdbx_strand_id
1 'polypeptide(L)'
;MGILKQDYGSMEEAIWELYGSKVSILKEEPVYGGDINDACKITLSTGQKVFVKRNSAVNHKFFTTEALGLYALKETGEIGVPEILAGGVDVAKGISFLMMEYLESVSKREDYWETFGHQLAMVHQAECRYFVNSKEGCYGFLEDNFIGAAPQKNTPKGNWIDFYRECRLLPQIQMAKHYFTLDTLGQFEQLLEHLEDYLREPEFPSLLHGDLWGGNVICGNDGRAWLIDPAVYVGDFETDLAMTQLFGSFPARFYGAYHEINPIPKEYDERRDLYQLYHLLNHLNLFGRSYLRSVIGILEKYVSGGSL
;
A
#
# COMPACT_ATOMS: atom_id res chain seq x y z
N MET A 1 13.35 2.89 -16.79
CA MET A 1 12.33 3.92 -17.10
C MET A 1 12.21 4.77 -15.85
N GLY A 2 12.64 6.03 -15.91
CA GLY A 2 12.69 6.91 -14.73
C GLY A 2 11.29 7.35 -14.33
N ILE A 3 10.75 6.76 -13.27
CA ILE A 3 9.40 7.06 -12.76
C ILE A 3 9.35 8.43 -12.09
N LEU A 4 10.47 8.85 -11.49
CA LEU A 4 10.74 10.26 -11.23
C LEU A 4 11.30 10.87 -12.51
N LYS A 5 10.65 11.93 -13.02
CA LYS A 5 11.12 12.67 -14.21
C LYS A 5 12.57 13.15 -14.04
N GLN A 6 12.99 13.42 -12.80
CA GLN A 6 14.36 13.78 -12.41
C GLN A 6 14.50 13.65 -10.88
N ASP A 7 15.70 13.28 -10.40
CA ASP A 7 16.05 13.33 -8.97
C ASP A 7 16.65 14.70 -8.68
N TYR A 8 15.93 15.52 -7.91
CA TYR A 8 16.24 16.92 -7.69
C TYR A 8 17.18 17.13 -6.50
N GLY A 9 18.12 18.07 -6.61
CA GLY A 9 19.06 18.40 -5.54
C GLY A 9 18.49 19.32 -4.46
N SER A 10 17.32 19.91 -4.68
CA SER A 10 16.55 20.67 -3.68
C SER A 10 15.08 20.83 -4.09
N MET A 11 14.22 21.16 -3.12
CA MET A 11 12.83 21.51 -3.41
C MET A 11 12.72 22.81 -4.22
N GLU A 12 13.59 23.78 -3.95
CA GLU A 12 13.61 25.07 -4.65
C GLU A 12 13.92 24.89 -6.13
N GLU A 13 14.92 24.06 -6.44
CA GLU A 13 15.26 23.67 -7.82
C GLU A 13 14.07 23.01 -8.52
N ALA A 14 13.43 22.03 -7.87
CA ALA A 14 12.25 21.37 -8.41
C ALA A 14 11.10 22.36 -8.69
N ILE A 15 10.83 23.29 -7.77
CA ILE A 15 9.81 24.32 -7.95
C ILE A 15 10.16 25.25 -9.12
N TRP A 16 11.43 25.65 -9.25
CA TRP A 16 11.85 26.55 -10.32
C TRP A 16 11.80 25.89 -11.70
N GLU A 17 12.14 24.63 -11.83
CA GLU A 17 12.01 23.90 -13.10
C GLU A 17 10.55 23.70 -13.48
N LEU A 18 9.69 23.34 -12.53
CA LEU A 18 8.28 23.05 -12.80
C LEU A 18 7.42 24.31 -13.02
N TYR A 19 7.68 25.38 -12.27
CA TYR A 19 6.79 26.54 -12.21
C TYR A 19 7.47 27.87 -12.58
N GLY A 20 8.80 27.89 -12.73
CA GLY A 20 9.58 29.05 -13.15
C GLY A 20 10.47 29.63 -12.06
N SER A 21 11.61 30.21 -12.46
CA SER A 21 12.71 30.65 -11.58
C SER A 21 12.40 31.81 -10.62
N LYS A 22 11.23 32.43 -10.73
CA LYS A 22 10.76 33.50 -9.82
C LYS A 22 9.71 33.02 -8.82
N VAL A 23 9.32 31.76 -8.90
CA VAL A 23 8.28 31.20 -8.02
C VAL A 23 8.85 30.95 -6.63
N SER A 24 8.12 31.38 -5.62
CA SER A 24 8.43 31.14 -4.21
C SER A 24 7.26 30.43 -3.50
N ILE A 25 7.56 29.83 -2.35
CA ILE A 25 6.57 29.29 -1.43
C ILE A 25 5.99 30.45 -0.60
N LEU A 26 4.68 30.70 -0.70
CA LEU A 26 3.98 31.73 0.06
C LEU A 26 3.49 31.22 1.42
N LYS A 27 3.05 29.97 1.47
CA LYS A 27 2.46 29.35 2.64
C LYS A 27 2.79 27.88 2.69
N GLU A 28 3.04 27.38 3.89
CA GLU A 28 3.18 25.96 4.18
C GLU A 28 2.22 25.60 5.31
N GLU A 29 1.42 24.56 5.11
CA GLU A 29 0.39 24.12 6.05
C GLU A 29 0.57 22.63 6.31
N PRO A 30 0.80 22.21 7.57
CA PRO A 30 0.87 20.79 7.91
C PRO A 30 -0.42 20.06 7.52
N VAL A 31 -0.27 18.84 6.99
CA VAL A 31 -1.36 17.91 6.72
C VAL A 31 -1.16 16.72 7.64
N TYR A 32 -2.05 16.57 8.62
CA TYR A 32 -1.98 15.50 9.60
C TYR A 32 -2.66 14.24 9.05
N GLY A 33 -2.02 13.08 9.19
CA GLY A 33 -2.58 11.80 8.74
C GLY A 33 -1.57 10.64 8.63
N GLY A 34 -0.28 10.94 8.42
CA GLY A 34 0.78 9.93 8.41
C GLY A 34 1.64 9.98 9.68
N ASP A 35 2.03 8.82 10.21
CA ASP A 35 2.83 8.72 11.45
C ASP A 35 4.35 8.85 11.23
N ILE A 36 4.82 8.83 9.98
CA ILE A 36 6.23 8.58 9.65
C ILE A 36 6.91 9.75 8.90
N ASN A 37 6.16 10.46 8.06
CA ASN A 37 6.68 11.53 7.21
C ASN A 37 6.09 12.88 7.63
N ASP A 38 6.89 13.94 7.53
CA ASP A 38 6.38 15.30 7.59
C ASP A 38 5.64 15.59 6.28
N ALA A 39 4.33 15.80 6.36
CA ALA A 39 3.46 16.04 5.23
C ALA A 39 2.88 17.45 5.31
N CYS A 40 3.01 18.21 4.22
CA CYS A 40 2.50 19.56 4.16
C CYS A 40 1.91 19.90 2.79
N LYS A 41 1.00 20.86 2.79
CA LYS A 41 0.53 21.56 1.61
C LYS A 41 1.31 22.85 1.48
N ILE A 42 2.01 23.03 0.37
CA ILE A 42 2.64 24.31 0.01
C ILE A 42 1.75 25.05 -0.99
N THR A 43 1.65 26.36 -0.81
CA THR A 43 1.00 27.28 -1.75
C THR A 43 2.07 28.15 -2.41
N LEU A 44 2.16 28.10 -3.74
CA LEU A 44 3.15 28.82 -4.51
C LEU A 44 2.69 30.24 -4.84
N SER A 45 3.63 31.13 -5.15
CA SER A 45 3.37 32.53 -5.54
C SER A 45 2.48 32.69 -6.78
N THR A 46 2.38 31.63 -7.57
CA THR A 46 1.54 31.52 -8.77
C THR A 46 0.10 31.06 -8.45
N GLY A 47 -0.18 30.66 -7.21
CA GLY A 47 -1.49 30.19 -6.74
C GLY A 47 -1.66 28.66 -6.73
N GLN A 48 -0.78 27.90 -7.39
CA GLN A 48 -0.77 26.44 -7.36
C GLN A 48 -0.53 25.91 -5.94
N LYS A 49 -1.16 24.76 -5.66
CA LYS A 49 -0.99 24.01 -4.42
C LYS A 49 -0.30 22.70 -4.72
N VAL A 50 0.67 22.34 -3.90
CA VAL A 50 1.46 21.12 -4.04
C VAL A 50 1.48 20.40 -2.70
N PHE A 51 1.29 19.09 -2.72
CA PHE A 51 1.47 18.25 -1.55
C PHE A 51 2.93 17.79 -1.47
N VAL A 52 3.54 17.90 -0.30
CA VAL A 52 4.95 17.56 -0.09
C VAL A 52 5.07 16.63 1.09
N LYS A 53 5.72 15.49 0.88
CA LYS A 53 6.21 14.62 1.95
C LYS A 53 7.71 14.82 2.12
N ARG A 54 8.19 14.81 3.36
CA ARG A 54 9.61 14.96 3.71
C ARG A 54 10.03 13.98 4.80
N ASN A 55 11.27 13.54 4.71
CA ASN A 55 11.94 12.74 5.73
C ASN A 55 13.45 13.03 5.69
N SER A 56 14.24 12.40 6.57
CA SER A 56 15.70 12.43 6.48
C SER A 56 16.20 11.96 5.11
N ALA A 57 17.34 12.50 4.66
CA ALA A 57 17.96 12.13 3.39
C ALA A 57 18.22 10.61 3.26
N VAL A 58 18.56 9.93 4.36
CA VAL A 58 18.79 8.47 4.38
C VAL A 58 17.54 7.66 4.02
N ASN A 59 16.36 8.26 4.17
CA ASN A 59 15.06 7.66 3.95
C ASN A 59 14.51 7.93 2.54
N HIS A 60 15.34 8.38 1.60
CA HIS A 60 14.94 8.65 0.21
C HIS A 60 14.27 7.45 -0.48
N LYS A 61 14.56 6.22 -0.05
CA LYS A 61 13.93 5.01 -0.58
C LYS A 61 12.42 4.94 -0.31
N PHE A 62 11.91 5.56 0.77
CA PHE A 62 10.46 5.68 1.00
C PHE A 62 9.78 6.38 -0.18
N PHE A 63 10.36 7.50 -0.64
CA PHE A 63 9.74 8.33 -1.67
C PHE A 63 9.89 7.75 -3.07
N THR A 64 11.05 7.15 -3.40
CA THR A 64 11.23 6.52 -4.72
C THR A 64 10.35 5.30 -4.91
N THR A 65 10.19 4.48 -3.86
CA THR A 65 9.32 3.30 -3.92
C THR A 65 7.84 3.65 -3.90
N GLU A 66 7.43 4.68 -3.14
CA GLU A 66 6.06 5.21 -3.18
C GLU A 66 5.71 5.78 -4.56
N ALA A 67 6.61 6.58 -5.15
CA ALA A 67 6.43 7.11 -6.50
C ALA A 67 6.30 5.99 -7.55
N LEU A 68 7.10 4.91 -7.41
CA LEU A 68 6.99 3.72 -8.24
C LEU A 68 5.64 3.00 -8.06
N GLY A 69 5.15 2.88 -6.83
CA GLY A 69 3.83 2.31 -6.55
C GLY A 69 2.70 3.12 -7.18
N LEU A 70 2.71 4.44 -7.00
CA LEU A 70 1.73 5.35 -7.59
C LEU A 70 1.77 5.32 -9.13
N TYR A 71 2.95 5.25 -9.72
CA TYR A 71 3.08 5.03 -11.17
C TYR A 71 2.46 3.71 -11.61
N ALA A 72 2.74 2.60 -10.92
CA ALA A 72 2.20 1.31 -11.30
C ALA A 72 0.65 1.29 -11.28
N LEU A 73 0.05 1.89 -10.24
CA LEU A 73 -1.41 2.05 -10.17
C LEU A 73 -1.93 2.96 -11.29
N LYS A 74 -1.24 4.07 -11.59
CA LYS A 74 -1.62 5.00 -12.67
C LYS A 74 -1.62 4.35 -14.05
N GLU A 75 -0.63 3.50 -14.33
CA GLU A 75 -0.48 2.82 -15.63
C GLU A 75 -1.64 1.87 -15.95
N THR A 76 -2.42 1.43 -14.94
CA THR A 76 -3.66 0.67 -15.18
C THR A 76 -4.69 1.50 -15.92
N GLY A 77 -4.72 2.83 -15.73
CA GLY A 77 -5.72 3.73 -16.29
C GLY A 77 -7.09 3.65 -15.63
N GLU A 78 -7.26 2.84 -14.58
CA GLU A 78 -8.58 2.49 -14.03
C GLU A 78 -9.00 3.36 -12.84
N ILE A 79 -8.05 3.81 -12.01
CA ILE A 79 -8.33 4.56 -10.78
C ILE A 79 -7.47 5.82 -10.65
N GLY A 80 -7.99 6.82 -9.94
CA GLY A 80 -7.26 8.06 -9.67
C GLY A 80 -6.14 7.84 -8.64
N VAL A 81 -4.97 8.41 -8.93
CA VAL A 81 -3.83 8.53 -8.00
C VAL A 81 -3.17 9.90 -8.20
N PRO A 82 -2.60 10.54 -7.16
CA PRO A 82 -1.93 11.82 -7.29
C PRO A 82 -0.83 11.80 -8.37
N GLU A 83 -0.74 12.86 -9.18
CA GLU A 83 0.40 13.01 -10.07
C GLU A 83 1.70 13.25 -9.28
N ILE A 84 2.74 12.48 -9.58
CA ILE A 84 4.10 12.74 -9.10
C ILE A 84 4.68 13.94 -9.87
N LEU A 85 4.99 15.01 -9.15
CA LEU A 85 5.53 16.23 -9.74
C LEU A 85 7.06 16.22 -9.73
N ALA A 86 7.66 15.91 -8.59
CA ALA A 86 9.11 15.84 -8.39
C ALA A 86 9.45 15.01 -7.15
N GLY A 87 10.70 14.56 -7.05
CA GLY A 87 11.25 14.01 -5.83
C GLY A 87 12.75 14.22 -5.79
N GLY A 88 13.34 14.17 -4.60
CA GLY A 88 14.79 14.10 -4.50
C GLY A 88 15.38 14.23 -3.12
N VAL A 89 16.64 14.68 -3.06
CA VAL A 89 17.42 14.82 -1.83
C VAL A 89 18.00 16.23 -1.74
N ASP A 90 17.51 17.01 -0.78
CA ASP A 90 18.11 18.29 -0.41
C ASP A 90 19.29 18.02 0.53
N VAL A 91 20.48 17.87 -0.06
CA VAL A 91 21.73 17.55 0.67
C VAL A 91 22.07 18.63 1.68
N ALA A 92 21.78 19.91 1.37
CA ALA A 92 22.08 21.02 2.27
C ALA A 92 21.22 20.99 3.53
N LYS A 93 19.95 20.56 3.41
CA LYS A 93 19.02 20.42 4.54
C LYS A 93 19.03 19.01 5.16
N GLY A 94 19.71 18.05 4.55
CA GLY A 94 19.77 16.66 5.03
C GLY A 94 18.42 15.94 4.96
N ILE A 95 17.56 16.33 4.01
CA ILE A 95 16.21 15.76 3.84
C ILE A 95 16.04 15.13 2.45
N SER A 96 15.13 14.18 2.36
CA SER A 96 14.56 13.71 1.10
C SER A 96 13.11 14.16 1.01
N PHE A 97 12.58 14.28 -0.21
CA PHE A 97 11.23 14.77 -0.43
C PHE A 97 10.53 14.11 -1.63
N LEU A 98 9.19 14.10 -1.58
CA LEU A 98 8.29 13.78 -2.69
C LEU A 98 7.25 14.89 -2.83
N MET A 99 7.14 15.47 -4.02
CA MET A 99 6.16 16.48 -4.39
C MET A 99 5.11 15.86 -5.31
N MET A 100 3.84 16.04 -4.95
CA MET A 100 2.70 15.45 -5.65
C MET A 100 1.59 16.49 -5.84
N GLU A 101 0.68 16.19 -6.76
CA GLU A 101 -0.58 16.92 -6.90
C GLU A 101 -1.28 17.03 -5.55
N TYR A 102 -1.67 18.27 -5.19
CA TYR A 102 -2.54 18.47 -4.03
C TYR A 102 -3.99 18.25 -4.42
N LEU A 103 -4.60 17.22 -3.84
CA LEU A 103 -5.99 16.86 -4.12
C LEU A 103 -6.94 17.67 -3.22
N GLU A 104 -7.71 18.56 -3.83
CA GLU A 104 -8.81 19.24 -3.14
C GLU A 104 -10.01 18.30 -3.04
N SER A 105 -10.39 17.98 -1.81
CA SER A 105 -11.53 17.09 -1.60
C SER A 105 -12.84 17.84 -1.84
N VAL A 106 -13.67 17.31 -2.73
CA VAL A 106 -15.04 17.77 -2.96
C VAL A 106 -16.04 16.76 -2.41
N SER A 107 -17.34 17.08 -2.49
CA SER A 107 -18.38 16.13 -2.10
C SER A 107 -18.35 14.89 -2.99
N LYS A 108 -18.51 13.72 -2.37
CA LYS A 108 -18.62 12.44 -3.09
C LYS A 108 -19.79 12.49 -4.06
N ARG A 109 -19.60 11.93 -5.25
CA ARG A 109 -20.70 11.65 -6.17
C ARG A 109 -21.66 10.61 -5.58
N GLU A 110 -22.88 10.58 -6.11
CA GLU A 110 -23.90 9.62 -5.68
C GLU A 110 -23.45 8.16 -5.88
N ASP A 111 -22.80 7.91 -7.03
CA ASP A 111 -22.25 6.64 -7.52
C ASP A 111 -20.83 6.32 -7.01
N TYR A 112 -20.33 7.04 -6.00
CA TYR A 112 -18.94 6.96 -5.54
C TYR A 112 -18.47 5.54 -5.23
N TRP A 113 -19.27 4.79 -4.46
CA TRP A 113 -18.84 3.49 -3.94
C TRP A 113 -18.96 2.38 -4.98
N GLU A 114 -20.00 2.43 -5.80
CA GLU A 114 -20.22 1.55 -6.93
C GLU A 114 -19.08 1.72 -7.94
N THR A 115 -18.81 2.98 -8.33
CA THR A 115 -17.69 3.32 -9.23
C THR A 115 -16.37 2.87 -8.65
N PHE A 116 -16.12 3.10 -7.35
CA PHE A 116 -14.88 2.68 -6.72
C PHE A 116 -14.73 1.14 -6.70
N GLY A 117 -15.80 0.40 -6.40
CA GLY A 117 -15.79 -1.06 -6.44
C GLY A 117 -15.44 -1.59 -7.83
N HIS A 118 -16.06 -1.04 -8.87
CA HIS A 118 -15.76 -1.39 -10.26
C HIS A 118 -14.31 -1.04 -10.63
N GLN A 119 -13.85 0.17 -10.33
CA GLN A 119 -12.48 0.62 -10.63
C GLN A 119 -11.42 -0.24 -9.96
N LEU A 120 -11.59 -0.57 -8.67
CA LEU A 120 -10.63 -1.44 -7.98
C LEU A 120 -10.60 -2.85 -8.59
N ALA A 121 -11.76 -3.41 -8.96
CA ALA A 121 -11.80 -4.70 -9.64
C ALA A 121 -11.08 -4.67 -11.00
N MET A 122 -11.21 -3.57 -11.75
CA MET A 122 -10.49 -3.37 -13.02
C MET A 122 -8.97 -3.19 -12.80
N VAL A 123 -8.54 -2.47 -11.76
CA VAL A 123 -7.11 -2.41 -11.35
C VAL A 123 -6.56 -3.82 -11.11
N HIS A 124 -7.30 -4.66 -10.38
CA HIS A 124 -6.86 -6.02 -10.06
C HIS A 124 -6.81 -6.95 -11.29
N GLN A 125 -7.63 -6.69 -12.32
CA GLN A 125 -7.61 -7.43 -13.58
C GLN A 125 -6.60 -6.89 -14.61
N ALA A 126 -6.06 -5.69 -14.40
CA ALA A 126 -5.09 -5.10 -15.31
C ALA A 126 -3.84 -5.99 -15.43
N GLU A 127 -3.28 -6.06 -16.64
CA GLU A 127 -2.03 -6.77 -16.86
C GLU A 127 -0.94 -6.14 -15.97
N CYS A 128 -0.27 -6.96 -15.17
CA CYS A 128 0.64 -6.50 -14.12
C CYS A 128 1.94 -7.31 -14.06
N ARG A 129 2.10 -8.39 -14.84
CA ARG A 129 3.28 -9.26 -14.75
C ARG A 129 4.56 -8.54 -15.12
N TYR A 130 4.48 -7.47 -15.93
CA TYR A 130 5.63 -6.63 -16.27
C TYR A 130 6.15 -5.79 -15.09
N PHE A 131 5.39 -5.70 -13.98
CA PHE A 131 5.88 -5.13 -12.72
C PHE A 131 6.60 -6.16 -11.83
N VAL A 132 6.70 -7.43 -12.26
CA VAL A 132 7.49 -8.44 -11.57
C VAL A 132 8.82 -8.59 -12.29
N ASN A 133 9.93 -8.29 -11.60
CA ASN A 133 11.28 -8.37 -12.19
C ASN A 133 11.78 -9.83 -12.27
N SER A 134 11.06 -10.69 -12.99
CA SER A 134 11.39 -12.10 -13.17
C SER A 134 10.82 -12.66 -14.46
N LYS A 135 11.50 -13.65 -15.04
CA LYS A 135 10.99 -14.45 -16.17
C LYS A 135 10.08 -15.60 -15.74
N GLU A 136 10.25 -16.07 -14.52
CA GLU A 136 9.60 -17.27 -13.99
C GLU A 136 8.65 -16.97 -12.82
N GLY A 137 8.89 -15.85 -12.11
CA GLY A 137 8.03 -15.38 -11.03
C GLY A 137 6.86 -14.54 -11.54
N CYS A 138 5.68 -14.71 -10.93
CA CYS A 138 4.49 -13.92 -11.23
C CYS A 138 3.93 -13.14 -10.03
N TYR A 139 4.52 -13.31 -8.84
CA TYR A 139 4.21 -12.53 -7.63
C TYR A 139 5.46 -11.81 -7.12
N GLY A 140 5.27 -10.65 -6.50
CA GLY A 140 6.34 -9.74 -6.10
C GLY A 140 6.23 -8.38 -6.76
N PHE A 141 7.34 -7.68 -6.92
CA PHE A 141 7.35 -6.37 -7.54
C PHE A 141 8.73 -6.07 -8.16
N LEU A 142 8.89 -4.88 -8.73
CA LEU A 142 10.14 -4.46 -9.34
C LEU A 142 11.28 -4.35 -8.32
N GLU A 143 10.93 -3.94 -7.09
CA GLU A 143 11.85 -3.82 -5.97
C GLU A 143 11.14 -3.91 -4.62
N ASP A 144 11.91 -4.17 -3.56
CA ASP A 144 11.46 -4.07 -2.17
C ASP A 144 11.03 -2.63 -1.87
N ASN A 145 9.95 -2.49 -1.11
CA ASN A 145 9.38 -1.21 -0.70
C ASN A 145 9.03 -1.24 0.79
N PHE A 146 8.00 -0.52 1.21
CA PHE A 146 7.65 -0.37 2.63
C PHE A 146 6.14 -0.46 2.84
N ILE A 147 5.76 -0.96 4.02
CA ILE A 147 4.38 -0.96 4.54
C ILE A 147 4.35 -0.13 5.83
N GLY A 148 4.02 1.15 5.69
CA GLY A 148 4.38 2.14 6.72
C GLY A 148 5.90 2.30 6.78
N ALA A 149 6.50 2.15 7.97
CA ALA A 149 7.96 2.28 8.15
C ALA A 149 8.70 0.93 8.04
N ALA A 150 7.95 -0.18 7.99
CA ALA A 150 8.52 -1.51 7.95
C ALA A 150 8.94 -1.87 6.51
N PRO A 151 10.12 -2.50 6.32
CA PRO A 151 10.52 -2.98 5.00
C PRO A 151 9.59 -4.10 4.52
N GLN A 152 9.20 -4.04 3.25
CA GLN A 152 8.38 -5.03 2.57
C GLN A 152 9.19 -5.69 1.46
N LYS A 153 9.44 -6.99 1.62
CA LYS A 153 10.17 -7.81 0.65
C LYS A 153 9.28 -8.13 -0.55
N ASN A 154 9.79 -7.97 -1.76
CA ASN A 154 9.08 -8.21 -3.02
C ASN A 154 9.89 -9.11 -3.97
N THR A 155 10.79 -9.92 -3.42
CA THR A 155 11.54 -10.92 -4.18
C THR A 155 10.57 -11.80 -4.99
N PRO A 156 10.73 -11.91 -6.32
CA PRO A 156 9.79 -12.64 -7.15
C PRO A 156 9.63 -14.11 -6.79
N LYS A 157 8.40 -14.63 -6.89
CA LYS A 157 8.06 -16.04 -6.67
C LYS A 157 7.09 -16.55 -7.74
N GLY A 158 7.17 -17.85 -8.03
CA GLY A 158 6.35 -18.51 -9.05
C GLY A 158 4.92 -18.84 -8.59
N ASN A 159 4.71 -19.00 -7.29
CA ASN A 159 3.42 -19.30 -6.68
C ASN A 159 3.14 -18.32 -5.53
N TRP A 160 1.85 -18.11 -5.24
CA TRP A 160 1.38 -17.12 -4.28
C TRP A 160 1.65 -17.55 -2.86
N ILE A 161 1.44 -18.83 -2.54
CA ILE A 161 1.58 -19.32 -1.18
C ILE A 161 3.03 -19.15 -0.68
N ASP A 162 4.04 -19.47 -1.50
CA ASP A 162 5.45 -19.24 -1.15
C ASP A 162 5.77 -17.75 -1.03
N PHE A 163 5.20 -16.91 -1.90
CA PHE A 163 5.35 -15.47 -1.80
C PHE A 163 4.79 -14.94 -0.48
N TYR A 164 3.57 -15.29 -0.14
CA TYR A 164 2.91 -14.86 1.07
C TYR A 164 3.62 -15.38 2.32
N ARG A 165 4.07 -16.65 2.31
CA ARG A 165 4.87 -17.25 3.38
C ARG A 165 6.17 -16.47 3.61
N GLU A 166 7.00 -16.35 2.59
CA GLU A 166 8.39 -15.88 2.72
C GLU A 166 8.56 -14.35 2.68
N CYS A 167 7.64 -13.65 2.01
CA CYS A 167 7.75 -12.21 1.77
C CYS A 167 6.70 -11.39 2.53
N ARG A 168 5.69 -12.01 3.16
CA ARG A 168 4.69 -11.33 3.99
C ARG A 168 4.74 -11.79 5.44
N LEU A 169 4.30 -13.02 5.74
CA LEU A 169 4.14 -13.48 7.12
C LEU A 169 5.48 -13.69 7.84
N LEU A 170 6.39 -14.48 7.28
CA LEU A 170 7.65 -14.85 7.96
C LEU A 170 8.48 -13.61 8.38
N PRO A 171 8.71 -12.59 7.52
CA PRO A 171 9.46 -11.40 7.94
C PRO A 171 8.81 -10.66 9.11
N GLN A 172 7.48 -10.53 9.10
CA GLN A 172 6.74 -9.83 10.15
C GLN A 172 6.74 -10.60 11.48
N ILE A 173 6.61 -11.93 11.44
CA ILE A 173 6.72 -12.81 12.61
C ILE A 173 8.13 -12.70 13.22
N GLN A 174 9.18 -12.73 12.39
CA GLN A 174 10.56 -12.61 12.87
C GLN A 174 10.85 -11.27 13.53
N MET A 175 10.29 -10.18 13.00
CA MET A 175 10.39 -8.86 13.62
C MET A 175 9.63 -8.78 14.95
N ALA A 176 8.44 -9.41 15.01
CA ALA A 176 7.58 -9.44 16.19
C ALA A 176 7.99 -10.49 17.24
N LYS A 177 9.01 -11.33 16.98
CA LYS A 177 9.34 -12.51 17.80
C LYS A 177 9.48 -12.24 19.30
N HIS A 178 9.93 -11.05 19.68
CA HIS A 178 10.12 -10.63 21.06
C HIS A 178 8.79 -10.43 21.84
N TYR A 179 7.66 -10.39 21.14
CA TYR A 179 6.32 -10.40 21.73
C TYR A 179 5.79 -11.81 22.02
N PHE A 180 6.41 -12.84 21.45
CA PHE A 180 5.87 -14.20 21.43
C PHE A 180 6.58 -15.12 22.41
N THR A 181 5.83 -16.09 22.93
CA THR A 181 6.40 -17.21 23.71
C THR A 181 6.97 -18.26 22.76
N LEU A 182 7.76 -19.21 23.27
CA LEU A 182 8.24 -20.34 22.47
C LEU A 182 7.10 -21.18 21.88
N ASP A 183 6.01 -21.36 22.64
CA ASP A 183 4.82 -22.06 22.19
C ASP A 183 4.16 -21.33 21.01
N THR A 184 3.94 -20.02 21.14
CA THR A 184 3.42 -19.18 20.07
C THR A 184 4.30 -19.20 18.81
N LEU A 185 5.63 -19.22 18.97
CA LEU A 185 6.54 -19.35 17.83
C LEU A 185 6.37 -20.72 17.13
N GLY A 186 6.25 -21.80 17.89
CA GLY A 186 5.96 -23.13 17.34
C GLY A 186 4.60 -23.19 16.60
N GLN A 187 3.58 -22.48 17.11
CA GLN A 187 2.30 -22.35 16.41
C GLN A 187 2.43 -21.59 15.09
N PHE A 188 3.24 -20.53 15.03
CA PHE A 188 3.53 -19.84 13.77
C PHE A 188 4.31 -20.72 12.79
N GLU A 189 5.27 -21.51 13.27
CA GLU A 189 5.97 -22.49 12.43
C GLU A 189 4.98 -23.49 11.82
N GLN A 190 4.08 -24.06 12.64
CA GLN A 190 3.03 -24.95 12.17
C GLN A 190 2.11 -24.27 11.13
N LEU A 191 1.67 -23.03 11.39
CA LEU A 191 0.86 -22.27 10.43
C LEU A 191 1.59 -22.07 9.11
N LEU A 192 2.86 -21.66 9.15
CA LEU A 192 3.67 -21.42 7.94
C LEU A 192 3.88 -22.70 7.14
N GLU A 193 4.06 -23.85 7.79
CA GLU A 193 4.21 -25.16 7.14
C GLU A 193 2.93 -25.68 6.47
N HIS A 194 1.75 -25.19 6.86
CA HIS A 194 0.44 -25.66 6.40
C HIS A 194 -0.39 -24.57 5.73
N LEU A 195 0.24 -23.52 5.18
CA LEU A 195 -0.49 -22.43 4.55
C LEU A 195 -1.36 -22.88 3.37
N GLU A 196 -0.94 -23.91 2.66
CA GLU A 196 -1.67 -24.56 1.57
C GLU A 196 -3.02 -25.18 1.98
N ASP A 197 -3.23 -25.46 3.28
CA ASP A 197 -4.51 -25.95 3.78
C ASP A 197 -5.56 -24.82 3.88
N TYR A 198 -5.11 -23.57 3.90
CA TYR A 198 -5.96 -22.39 4.12
C TYR A 198 -5.99 -21.44 2.92
N LEU A 199 -4.88 -21.32 2.19
CA LEU A 199 -4.73 -20.45 1.04
C LEU A 199 -4.87 -21.21 -0.26
N ARG A 200 -5.26 -20.48 -1.32
CA ARG A 200 -5.32 -20.99 -2.69
C ARG A 200 -4.33 -20.22 -3.56
N GLU A 201 -3.91 -20.84 -4.65
CA GLU A 201 -3.30 -20.09 -5.74
C GLU A 201 -4.37 -19.23 -6.45
N PRO A 202 -4.15 -17.93 -6.65
CA PRO A 202 -5.12 -17.10 -7.35
C PRO A 202 -5.17 -17.42 -8.85
N GLU A 203 -6.35 -17.27 -9.46
CA GLU A 203 -6.54 -17.55 -10.89
C GLU A 203 -5.68 -16.65 -11.78
N PHE A 204 -5.42 -15.42 -11.30
CA PHE A 204 -4.56 -14.45 -11.95
C PHE A 204 -3.82 -13.59 -10.91
N PRO A 205 -2.59 -13.15 -11.23
CA PRO A 205 -1.91 -12.15 -10.41
C PRO A 205 -2.62 -10.80 -10.54
N SER A 206 -2.73 -10.08 -9.43
CA SER A 206 -3.36 -8.75 -9.37
C SER A 206 -2.36 -7.70 -8.90
N LEU A 207 -2.38 -6.51 -9.50
CA LEU A 207 -1.64 -5.37 -8.96
C LEU A 207 -2.39 -4.81 -7.75
N LEU A 208 -1.77 -4.86 -6.58
CA LEU A 208 -2.38 -4.48 -5.31
C LEU A 208 -1.94 -3.09 -4.89
N HIS A 209 -2.85 -2.35 -4.25
CA HIS A 209 -2.48 -1.17 -3.48
C HIS A 209 -1.57 -1.55 -2.30
N GLY A 210 -1.84 -2.67 -1.63
CA GLY A 210 -1.00 -3.27 -0.60
C GLY A 210 -1.14 -2.67 0.80
N ASP A 211 -1.82 -1.52 0.94
CA ASP A 211 -2.22 -0.92 2.23
C ASP A 211 -3.62 -0.29 2.15
N LEU A 212 -4.60 -1.00 1.57
CA LEU A 212 -5.89 -0.39 1.22
C LEU A 212 -6.89 -0.36 2.39
N TRP A 213 -6.83 0.67 3.22
CA TRP A 213 -7.82 0.97 4.25
C TRP A 213 -8.45 2.35 4.03
N GLY A 214 -9.50 2.69 4.80
CA GLY A 214 -10.25 3.93 4.59
C GLY A 214 -9.45 5.22 4.69
N GLY A 215 -8.30 5.22 5.37
CA GLY A 215 -7.39 6.37 5.43
C GLY A 215 -6.61 6.62 4.13
N ASN A 216 -6.43 5.58 3.31
CA ASN A 216 -5.67 5.63 2.06
C ASN A 216 -6.58 5.80 0.82
N VAL A 217 -7.85 6.13 1.05
CA VAL A 217 -8.82 6.45 -0.01
C VAL A 217 -9.39 7.84 0.25
N ILE A 218 -9.17 8.75 -0.68
CA ILE A 218 -9.69 10.12 -0.60
C ILE A 218 -10.67 10.40 -1.72
N CYS A 219 -11.61 11.30 -1.46
CA CYS A 219 -12.48 11.83 -2.49
C CYS A 219 -11.73 12.92 -3.25
N GLY A 220 -11.38 12.66 -4.50
CA GLY A 220 -10.63 13.58 -5.36
C GLY A 220 -11.49 14.75 -5.84
N ASN A 221 -10.88 15.62 -6.65
CA ASN A 221 -11.50 16.85 -7.19
C ASN A 221 -12.68 16.60 -8.16
N ASP A 222 -12.79 15.38 -8.69
CA ASP A 222 -13.85 14.91 -9.57
C ASP A 222 -14.98 14.19 -8.82
N GLY A 223 -14.90 14.16 -7.49
CA GLY A 223 -15.87 13.50 -6.61
C GLY A 223 -15.82 11.97 -6.66
N ARG A 224 -14.75 11.37 -7.22
CA ARG A 224 -14.49 9.92 -7.26
C ARG A 224 -13.42 9.51 -6.24
N ALA A 225 -13.23 8.20 -6.07
CA ALA A 225 -12.20 7.64 -5.19
C ALA A 225 -10.81 7.78 -5.83
N TRP A 226 -9.85 8.25 -5.04
CA TRP A 226 -8.44 8.31 -5.39
C TRP A 226 -7.63 7.58 -4.31
N LEU A 227 -6.64 6.81 -4.75
CA LEU A 227 -5.76 6.05 -3.87
C LEU A 227 -4.49 6.84 -3.55
N ILE A 228 -4.03 6.76 -2.30
CA ILE A 228 -2.81 7.40 -1.81
C ILE A 228 -2.03 6.44 -0.93
N ASP A 229 -0.74 6.72 -0.74
CA ASP A 229 0.15 6.01 0.18
C ASP A 229 0.21 4.48 -0.04
N PRO A 230 0.49 4.02 -1.28
CA PRO A 230 0.43 2.60 -1.57
C PRO A 230 1.71 1.86 -1.14
N ALA A 231 1.55 0.57 -0.82
CA ALA A 231 2.62 -0.39 -0.59
C ALA A 231 2.61 -1.47 -1.68
N VAL A 232 2.66 -1.03 -2.95
CA VAL A 232 2.30 -1.84 -4.13
C VAL A 232 3.10 -3.13 -4.28
N TYR A 233 2.43 -4.19 -4.70
CA TYR A 233 3.03 -5.42 -5.22
C TYR A 233 2.02 -6.20 -6.06
N VAL A 234 2.49 -7.23 -6.77
CA VAL A 234 1.65 -8.18 -7.49
C VAL A 234 1.38 -9.39 -6.60
N GLY A 235 0.09 -9.68 -6.36
CA GLY A 235 -0.36 -10.70 -5.39
C GLY A 235 -1.79 -11.18 -5.64
N ASP A 236 -2.43 -11.74 -4.61
CA ASP A 236 -3.85 -12.09 -4.61
C ASP A 236 -4.71 -10.86 -4.26
N PHE A 237 -5.70 -10.53 -5.09
CA PHE A 237 -6.60 -9.39 -4.89
C PHE A 237 -7.34 -9.42 -3.55
N GLU A 238 -7.54 -10.61 -2.98
CA GLU A 238 -8.20 -10.78 -1.69
C GLU A 238 -7.44 -10.09 -0.55
N THR A 239 -6.14 -9.82 -0.67
CA THR A 239 -5.40 -9.11 0.37
C THR A 239 -5.84 -7.65 0.51
N ASP A 240 -6.08 -6.96 -0.62
CA ASP A 240 -6.57 -5.59 -0.59
C ASP A 240 -7.99 -5.55 -0.03
N LEU A 241 -8.87 -6.47 -0.45
CA LEU A 241 -10.22 -6.59 0.12
C LEU A 241 -10.17 -6.84 1.63
N ALA A 242 -9.27 -7.71 2.09
CA ALA A 242 -9.13 -8.04 3.51
C ALA A 242 -8.67 -6.82 4.32
N MET A 243 -7.77 -6.02 3.76
CA MET A 243 -7.32 -4.77 4.38
C MET A 243 -8.46 -3.73 4.49
N THR A 244 -9.33 -3.62 3.47
CA THR A 244 -10.49 -2.72 3.53
C THR A 244 -11.50 -3.07 4.62
N GLN A 245 -11.39 -4.24 5.24
CA GLN A 245 -12.30 -4.75 6.27
C GLN A 245 -11.69 -4.71 7.68
N LEU A 246 -10.38 -4.45 7.82
CA LEU A 246 -9.65 -4.60 9.09
C LEU A 246 -9.89 -3.43 10.07
N PHE A 247 -9.87 -2.18 9.58
CA PHE A 247 -10.01 -0.97 10.41
C PHE A 247 -11.34 -0.24 10.17
N GLY A 248 -12.39 -1.03 10.00
CA GLY A 248 -13.69 -0.58 9.50
C GLY A 248 -13.87 -1.02 8.06
N SER A 249 -15.11 -1.33 7.68
CA SER A 249 -15.46 -1.83 6.35
C SER A 249 -16.01 -0.73 5.44
N PHE A 250 -15.78 -0.85 4.14
CA PHE A 250 -16.51 -0.09 3.14
C PHE A 250 -18.00 -0.50 3.12
N PRO A 251 -18.91 0.32 2.56
CA PRO A 251 -20.33 -0.06 2.50
C PRO A 251 -20.56 -1.24 1.54
N ALA A 252 -21.62 -2.02 1.78
CA ALA A 252 -21.94 -3.21 1.00
C ALA A 252 -22.01 -2.97 -0.53
N ARG A 253 -22.47 -1.79 -0.95
CA ARG A 253 -22.51 -1.39 -2.37
C ARG A 253 -21.14 -1.36 -3.07
N PHE A 254 -20.06 -1.07 -2.32
CA PHE A 254 -18.70 -1.17 -2.86
C PHE A 254 -18.34 -2.63 -3.18
N TYR A 255 -18.55 -3.53 -2.22
CA TYR A 255 -18.22 -4.95 -2.41
C TYR A 255 -19.13 -5.61 -3.45
N GLY A 256 -20.40 -5.20 -3.52
CA GLY A 256 -21.33 -5.63 -4.56
C GLY A 256 -20.83 -5.26 -5.96
N ALA A 257 -20.46 -3.99 -6.17
CA ALA A 257 -19.91 -3.53 -7.44
C ALA A 257 -18.57 -4.20 -7.79
N TYR A 258 -17.67 -4.37 -6.82
CA TYR A 258 -16.42 -5.11 -7.03
C TYR A 258 -16.69 -6.54 -7.52
N HIS A 259 -17.61 -7.25 -6.85
CA HIS A 259 -17.96 -8.63 -7.16
C HIS A 259 -18.54 -8.81 -8.57
N GLU A 260 -19.20 -7.80 -9.14
CA GLU A 260 -19.74 -7.85 -10.52
C GLU A 260 -18.64 -8.04 -11.58
N ILE A 261 -17.44 -7.53 -11.34
CA ILE A 261 -16.30 -7.61 -12.27
C ILE A 261 -15.34 -8.73 -11.86
N ASN A 262 -15.04 -8.82 -10.56
CA ASN A 262 -14.16 -9.84 -10.01
C ASN A 262 -14.87 -10.61 -8.88
N PRO A 263 -15.52 -11.74 -9.20
CA PRO A 263 -16.31 -12.50 -8.23
C PRO A 263 -15.49 -12.92 -7.01
N ILE A 264 -15.89 -12.40 -5.84
CA ILE A 264 -15.34 -12.79 -4.54
C ILE A 264 -15.79 -14.23 -4.22
N PRO A 265 -14.87 -15.20 -4.05
CA PRO A 265 -15.22 -16.58 -3.72
C PRO A 265 -15.95 -16.69 -2.39
N LYS A 266 -16.82 -17.69 -2.23
CA LYS A 266 -17.59 -17.88 -0.98
C LYS A 266 -16.69 -18.20 0.21
N GLU A 267 -15.59 -18.89 -0.07
CA GLU A 267 -14.58 -19.32 0.88
C GLU A 267 -13.63 -18.17 1.28
N TYR A 268 -13.81 -16.96 0.73
CA TYR A 268 -12.98 -15.78 1.05
C TYR A 268 -12.96 -15.48 2.55
N ASP A 269 -14.09 -15.63 3.26
CA ASP A 269 -14.15 -15.37 4.71
C ASP A 269 -13.18 -16.25 5.51
N GLU A 270 -12.82 -17.42 4.99
CA GLU A 270 -11.83 -18.32 5.61
C GLU A 270 -10.39 -17.83 5.39
N ARG A 271 -10.10 -17.12 4.30
CA ARG A 271 -8.78 -16.56 3.97
C ARG A 271 -8.58 -15.14 4.48
N ARG A 272 -9.65 -14.37 4.60
CA ARG A 272 -9.62 -12.95 5.01
C ARG A 272 -8.79 -12.74 6.27
N ASP A 273 -9.04 -13.52 7.33
CA ASP A 273 -8.37 -13.31 8.61
C ASP A 273 -6.86 -13.62 8.49
N LEU A 274 -6.46 -14.57 7.65
CA LEU A 274 -5.06 -14.88 7.35
C LEU A 274 -4.38 -13.77 6.54
N TYR A 275 -5.10 -13.10 5.64
CA TYR A 275 -4.63 -11.88 4.98
C TYR A 275 -4.53 -10.69 5.93
N GLN A 276 -5.46 -10.54 6.85
CA GLN A 276 -5.40 -9.51 7.90
C GLN A 276 -4.27 -9.75 8.90
N LEU A 277 -3.87 -11.00 9.14
CA LEU A 277 -2.75 -11.34 10.04
C LEU A 277 -1.46 -10.61 9.66
N TYR A 278 -1.17 -10.48 8.36
CA TYR A 278 0.00 -9.73 7.88
C TYR A 278 -0.01 -8.27 8.36
N HIS A 279 -1.13 -7.57 8.18
CA HIS A 279 -1.27 -6.18 8.60
C HIS A 279 -1.27 -6.03 10.12
N LEU A 280 -1.89 -6.96 10.86
CA LEU A 280 -1.88 -6.95 12.33
C LEU A 280 -0.50 -7.20 12.91
N LEU A 281 0.30 -8.09 12.31
CA LEU A 281 1.71 -8.27 12.67
C LEU A 281 2.51 -6.99 12.38
N ASN A 282 2.27 -6.35 11.23
CA ASN A 282 2.89 -5.06 10.91
C ASN A 282 2.55 -3.98 11.96
N HIS A 283 1.27 -3.89 12.35
CA HIS A 283 0.83 -2.94 13.38
C HIS A 283 1.40 -3.27 14.76
N LEU A 284 1.53 -4.56 15.12
CA LEU A 284 2.22 -4.99 16.34
C LEU A 284 3.68 -4.52 16.35
N ASN A 285 4.36 -4.63 15.21
CA ASN A 285 5.75 -4.18 15.08
C ASN A 285 5.89 -2.66 15.17
N LEU A 286 4.98 -1.89 14.57
CA LEU A 286 5.07 -0.42 14.52
C LEU A 286 4.50 0.28 15.76
N PHE A 287 3.39 -0.23 16.30
CA PHE A 287 2.60 0.45 17.32
C PHE A 287 2.52 -0.32 18.65
N GLY A 288 3.04 -1.56 18.67
CA GLY A 288 3.29 -2.30 19.89
C GLY A 288 2.13 -3.17 20.39
N ARG A 289 2.20 -3.51 21.68
CA ARG A 289 1.46 -4.62 22.32
C ARG A 289 -0.07 -4.58 22.20
N SER A 290 -0.68 -3.45 21.87
CA SER A 290 -2.14 -3.34 21.72
C SER A 290 -2.69 -4.29 20.63
N TYR A 291 -1.88 -4.61 19.62
CA TYR A 291 -2.26 -5.50 18.52
C TYR A 291 -2.00 -6.98 18.79
N LEU A 292 -1.24 -7.31 19.86
CA LEU A 292 -0.82 -8.68 20.17
C LEU A 292 -2.02 -9.62 20.33
N ARG A 293 -3.07 -9.18 21.02
CA ARG A 293 -4.26 -10.00 21.25
C ARG A 293 -4.95 -10.40 19.95
N SER A 294 -5.03 -9.49 18.99
CA SER A 294 -5.65 -9.76 17.68
C SER A 294 -4.80 -10.75 16.87
N VAL A 295 -3.48 -10.59 16.89
CA VAL A 295 -2.54 -11.52 16.25
C VAL A 295 -2.70 -12.94 16.82
N ILE A 296 -2.70 -13.09 18.14
CA ILE A 296 -2.85 -14.40 18.80
C ILE A 296 -4.22 -15.01 18.51
N GLY A 297 -5.30 -14.23 18.58
CA GLY A 297 -6.65 -14.74 18.32
C GLY A 297 -6.83 -15.29 16.90
N ILE A 298 -6.19 -14.66 15.90
CA ILE A 298 -6.20 -15.19 14.53
C ILE A 298 -5.34 -16.46 14.44
N LEU A 299 -4.12 -16.45 15.00
CA LEU A 299 -3.24 -17.63 14.99
C LEU A 299 -3.93 -18.87 15.60
N GLU A 300 -4.59 -18.70 16.75
CA GLU A 300 -5.31 -19.77 17.44
C GLU A 300 -6.43 -20.38 16.57
N LYS A 301 -7.10 -19.58 15.74
CA LYS A 301 -8.14 -20.05 14.81
C LYS A 301 -7.59 -21.06 13.80
N TYR A 302 -6.39 -20.81 13.27
CA TYR A 302 -5.77 -21.64 12.23
C TYR A 302 -4.97 -22.81 12.81
N VAL A 303 -4.48 -22.73 14.04
CA VAL A 303 -3.70 -23.82 14.65
C VAL A 303 -4.57 -24.78 15.47
N SER A 304 -5.67 -24.30 16.04
CA SER A 304 -6.60 -25.14 16.82
C SER A 304 -7.62 -25.91 15.97
N GLY A 305 -7.74 -25.58 14.68
CA GLY A 305 -8.70 -26.17 13.74
C GLY A 305 -8.24 -27.46 13.04
N GLY A 306 -6.96 -27.85 13.18
CA GLY A 306 -6.36 -29.02 12.51
C GLY A 306 -6.68 -30.38 13.15
N SER A 307 -7.87 -30.56 13.73
CA SER A 307 -8.31 -31.83 14.30
C SER A 307 -9.81 -32.03 14.10
N LEU A 308 -10.21 -32.35 12.87
CA LEU A 308 -11.47 -33.04 12.57
C LEU A 308 -11.23 -34.09 11.48
#